data_AF-A0A7L5E0Q1-F1
#
_entry.id   AF-A0A7L5E0Q1-F1
#
_cell.length_a   1.000
_cell.length_b   1.000
_cell.length_c   1.000
_cell.angle_alpha   90.00
_cell.angle_beta   90.00
_cell.angle_gamma   90.00
#
_symmetry.space_group_name_H-M   'P 1'
#
loop_
_entity.id
_entity.type
_entity.pdbx_description
1 polymer ?
#
loop_
_entity_poly.entity_id
_entity_poly.type
_entity_poly.pdbx_seq_one_letter_code
_entity_poly.pdbx_strand_id
1 'polypeptide(L)'
;MKILLPFLIVLLLLLQHGFAQSVVQDQSLRYQQERMVYLQWDQKKFAPTAGFLSLNPYYWLVWGLFHPDYHNTDRRPLSPAGPQTQRLALVAALNATDNNYKLQSDTVRNTALSEIANQSALVTDADPLWQLYYKSELDPVINHSQAGILAGLSPAVTQELLTDGLYTWYKNELDMLKERIDAAHTTNMDRGSRILAYHRYLIEYRKLAGVWAIRTSAAAKTQQMTANQQHLKTGAVTLSAWTPQTDIAIANRVLLHVQ
;
A
#
# COMPACT_ATOMS: atom_id res chain seq x y z
N MET A 1 -59.29 26.13 -77.92
CA MET A 1 -58.88 27.46 -77.39
C MET A 1 -59.50 27.86 -76.04
N LYS A 2 -60.67 27.33 -75.62
CA LYS A 2 -61.35 27.78 -74.38
C LYS A 2 -60.71 27.35 -73.04
N ILE A 3 -59.79 26.38 -73.04
CA ILE A 3 -59.17 25.82 -71.82
C ILE A 3 -57.77 26.42 -71.55
N LEU A 4 -57.12 27.02 -72.55
CA LEU A 4 -55.79 27.62 -72.38
C LEU A 4 -55.82 28.94 -71.58
N LEU A 5 -56.88 29.73 -71.74
CA LEU A 5 -57.03 31.03 -71.07
C LEU A 5 -57.10 30.92 -69.53
N PRO A 6 -57.93 30.04 -68.93
CA PRO A 6 -57.95 29.90 -67.47
C PRO A 6 -56.64 29.34 -66.92
N PHE A 7 -55.96 28.45 -67.66
CA PHE A 7 -54.67 27.90 -67.25
C PHE A 7 -53.57 28.98 -67.23
N LEU A 8 -53.56 29.88 -68.22
CA LEU A 8 -52.63 31.01 -68.27
C LEU A 8 -52.88 31.99 -67.11
N ILE A 9 -54.15 32.25 -66.76
CA ILE A 9 -54.51 33.14 -65.63
C ILE A 9 -54.08 32.53 -64.30
N VAL A 10 -54.30 31.22 -64.09
CA VAL A 10 -53.84 30.52 -62.88
C VAL A 10 -52.31 30.54 -62.79
N LEU A 11 -51.61 30.32 -63.92
CA LEU A 11 -50.15 30.40 -63.97
C LEU A 11 -49.63 31.81 -63.63
N LEU A 12 -50.27 32.86 -64.15
CA LEU A 12 -49.95 34.26 -63.83
C LEU A 12 -50.18 34.60 -62.36
N LEU A 13 -51.26 34.10 -61.75
CA LEU A 13 -51.54 34.30 -60.32
C LEU A 13 -50.56 33.55 -59.42
N LEU A 14 -50.11 32.36 -59.82
CA LEU A 14 -49.08 31.61 -59.09
C LEU A 14 -47.71 32.30 -59.16
N LEU A 15 -47.37 32.92 -60.31
CA LEU A 15 -46.13 33.68 -60.47
C LEU A 15 -46.08 34.94 -59.58
N GLN A 16 -47.23 35.53 -59.21
CA GLN A 16 -47.26 36.71 -58.30
C GLN A 16 -46.95 36.37 -56.84
N HIS A 17 -47.10 35.10 -56.42
CA HIS A 17 -46.83 34.67 -55.05
C HIS A 17 -45.37 34.23 -54.82
N GLY A 18 -44.55 34.18 -55.88
CA GLY A 18 -43.14 33.76 -55.81
C GLY A 18 -42.15 34.81 -55.28
N PHE A 19 -42.59 36.06 -55.05
CA PHE A 19 -41.72 37.18 -54.64
C PHE A 19 -41.94 37.70 -53.21
N ALA A 20 -42.70 36.99 -52.37
CA ALA A 20 -43.04 37.46 -51.02
C ALA A 20 -41.91 37.27 -49.98
N GLN A 21 -40.82 36.59 -50.32
CA GLN A 21 -39.70 36.36 -49.41
C GLN A 21 -38.67 37.47 -49.59
N SER A 22 -38.65 38.43 -48.66
CA SER A 22 -37.57 39.40 -48.52
C SER A 22 -36.69 39.01 -47.33
N VAL A 23 -35.39 39.24 -47.45
CA VAL A 23 -34.47 39.09 -46.33
C VAL A 23 -34.79 40.21 -45.32
N VAL A 24 -35.31 39.85 -44.15
CA VAL A 24 -35.58 40.80 -43.07
C VAL A 24 -34.25 41.34 -42.56
N GLN A 25 -33.94 42.59 -42.91
CA GLN A 25 -32.77 43.32 -42.42
C GLN A 25 -33.17 44.31 -41.32
N ASP A 26 -33.62 43.79 -40.17
CA ASP A 26 -33.87 44.62 -39.00
C ASP A 26 -32.59 44.83 -38.19
N GLN A 27 -32.18 46.09 -38.08
CA GLN A 27 -31.00 46.48 -37.31
C GLN A 27 -31.17 46.18 -35.82
N SER A 28 -32.38 46.36 -35.26
CA SER A 28 -32.64 46.15 -33.83
C SER A 28 -32.50 44.68 -33.45
N LEU A 29 -33.08 43.78 -34.26
CA LEU A 29 -32.94 42.34 -34.10
C LEU A 29 -31.49 41.89 -34.29
N ARG A 30 -30.79 42.41 -35.32
CA ARG A 30 -29.38 42.10 -35.56
C ARG A 30 -28.50 42.53 -34.38
N TYR A 31 -28.67 43.75 -33.87
CA TYR A 31 -27.89 44.23 -32.72
C TYR A 31 -28.18 43.45 -31.43
N GLN A 32 -29.42 42.99 -31.23
CA GLN A 32 -29.74 42.11 -30.10
C GLN A 32 -29.05 40.74 -30.23
N GLN A 33 -29.09 40.12 -31.40
CA GLN A 33 -28.39 38.85 -31.66
C GLN A 33 -26.88 38.98 -31.49
N GLU A 34 -26.27 40.05 -32.02
CA GLU A 34 -24.85 40.37 -31.88
C GLU A 34 -24.42 40.42 -30.39
N ARG A 35 -25.27 41.00 -29.53
CA ARG A 35 -25.01 41.15 -28.08
C ARG A 35 -25.19 39.86 -27.28
N MET A 36 -25.92 38.87 -27.78
CA MET A 36 -26.16 37.62 -27.03
C MET A 36 -24.97 36.66 -27.05
N VAL A 37 -24.11 36.71 -28.09
CA VAL A 37 -23.17 35.59 -28.34
C VAL A 37 -21.71 36.03 -28.51
N TYR A 38 -21.39 37.03 -29.34
CA TYR A 38 -20.01 37.21 -29.80
C TYR A 38 -19.45 38.63 -29.72
N LEU A 39 -20.28 39.69 -29.71
CA LEU A 39 -19.79 41.07 -29.78
C LEU A 39 -19.81 41.79 -28.43
N GLN A 40 -18.90 42.76 -28.28
CA GLN A 40 -18.84 43.65 -27.11
C GLN A 40 -20.16 44.43 -26.97
N TRP A 41 -20.58 44.67 -25.72
CA TRP A 41 -21.75 45.49 -25.46
C TRP A 41 -21.49 46.91 -25.95
N ASP A 42 -22.07 47.25 -27.10
CA ASP A 42 -21.89 48.55 -27.73
C ASP A 42 -23.17 49.37 -27.59
N GLN A 43 -23.10 50.42 -26.77
CA GLN A 43 -24.19 51.37 -26.57
C GLN A 43 -24.57 52.11 -27.86
N LYS A 44 -23.63 52.28 -28.79
CA LYS A 44 -23.85 52.98 -30.07
C LYS A 44 -24.66 52.13 -31.06
N LYS A 45 -24.72 50.82 -30.87
CA LYS A 45 -25.55 49.88 -31.65
C LYS A 45 -26.91 49.63 -31.02
N PHE A 46 -27.48 50.61 -30.33
CA PHE A 46 -28.79 50.49 -29.71
C PHE A 46 -29.87 51.01 -30.66
N ALA A 47 -30.85 50.17 -30.99
CA ALA A 47 -31.98 50.54 -31.83
C ALA A 47 -33.30 49.97 -31.26
N PRO A 48 -34.42 50.71 -31.36
CA PRO A 48 -34.53 52.10 -31.80
C PRO A 48 -33.79 53.08 -30.88
N THR A 49 -33.37 54.23 -31.41
CA THR A 49 -32.84 55.35 -30.60
C THR A 49 -33.95 56.35 -30.32
N ALA A 50 -33.74 57.23 -29.33
CA ALA A 50 -34.66 58.32 -29.00
C ALA A 50 -34.99 59.23 -30.21
N GLY A 51 -34.10 59.30 -31.21
CA GLY A 51 -34.29 60.11 -32.42
C GLY A 51 -34.11 61.61 -32.16
N PHE A 52 -34.30 62.43 -33.20
CA PHE A 52 -34.24 63.88 -33.10
C PHE A 52 -35.26 64.39 -32.06
N LEU A 53 -34.80 65.21 -31.11
CA LEU A 53 -35.59 65.73 -29.98
C LEU A 53 -36.26 64.66 -29.10
N SER A 54 -35.76 63.41 -29.10
CA SER A 54 -36.37 62.30 -28.37
C SER A 54 -37.81 61.97 -28.82
N LEU A 55 -38.16 62.25 -30.08
CA LEU A 55 -39.54 62.10 -30.56
C LEU A 55 -39.88 60.70 -31.11
N ASN A 56 -39.01 59.71 -30.98
CA ASN A 56 -39.27 58.37 -31.50
C ASN A 56 -40.22 57.58 -30.59
N PRO A 57 -41.49 57.33 -30.99
CA PRO A 57 -42.45 56.63 -30.15
C PRO A 57 -42.04 55.18 -29.89
N TYR A 58 -41.36 54.52 -30.85
CA TYR A 58 -40.90 53.14 -30.68
C TYR A 58 -39.81 53.01 -29.62
N TYR A 59 -38.97 54.02 -29.44
CA TYR A 59 -37.99 54.05 -28.35
C TYR A 59 -38.67 54.22 -27.00
N TRP A 60 -39.61 55.15 -26.87
CA TRP A 60 -40.29 55.41 -25.60
C TRP A 60 -41.14 54.24 -25.13
N LEU A 61 -41.86 53.58 -26.05
CA LEU A 61 -42.71 52.45 -25.74
C LEU A 61 -41.96 51.23 -25.18
N VAL A 62 -40.67 51.07 -25.51
CA VAL A 62 -39.89 49.88 -25.11
C VAL A 62 -38.82 50.25 -24.08
N TRP A 63 -38.03 51.27 -24.37
CA TRP A 63 -36.82 51.59 -23.61
C TRP A 63 -37.00 52.82 -22.73
N GLY A 64 -37.62 53.89 -23.23
CA GLY A 64 -37.74 55.14 -22.48
C GLY A 64 -38.64 55.06 -21.24
N LEU A 65 -39.78 54.34 -21.32
CA LEU A 65 -40.74 54.26 -20.23
C LEU A 65 -40.51 53.07 -19.29
N PHE A 66 -40.27 51.87 -19.82
CA PHE A 66 -40.23 50.65 -19.01
C PHE A 66 -38.82 50.23 -18.60
N HIS A 67 -37.80 50.54 -19.41
CA HIS A 67 -36.43 50.05 -19.19
C HIS A 67 -35.36 51.11 -19.54
N PRO A 68 -35.36 52.27 -18.86
CA PRO A 68 -34.48 53.39 -19.20
C PRO A 68 -33.00 53.03 -19.10
N ASP A 69 -32.60 52.18 -18.14
CA ASP A 69 -31.20 51.79 -17.92
C ASP A 69 -30.75 50.55 -18.70
N TYR A 70 -31.60 50.03 -19.61
CA TYR A 70 -31.28 48.81 -20.32
C TYR A 70 -30.03 48.93 -21.18
N HIS A 71 -29.82 50.08 -21.83
CA HIS A 71 -28.68 50.33 -22.70
C HIS A 71 -27.38 50.64 -21.93
N ASN A 72 -27.50 51.12 -20.69
CA ASN A 72 -26.37 51.58 -19.88
C ASN A 72 -25.56 50.46 -19.23
N THR A 73 -26.15 49.27 -19.08
CA THR A 73 -25.58 48.15 -18.34
C THR A 73 -25.27 46.98 -19.26
N ASP A 74 -24.06 46.43 -19.18
CA ASP A 74 -23.71 45.21 -19.90
C ASP A 74 -24.39 44.00 -19.24
N ARG A 75 -25.47 43.52 -19.86
CA ARG A 75 -26.29 42.43 -19.35
C ARG A 75 -25.88 41.06 -19.87
N ARG A 76 -24.75 40.97 -20.59
CA ARG A 76 -24.33 39.69 -21.18
C ARG A 76 -24.02 38.70 -20.06
N PRO A 77 -24.55 37.47 -20.12
CA PRO A 77 -24.30 36.47 -19.08
C PRO A 77 -22.81 36.18 -18.87
N LEU A 78 -22.03 36.26 -19.96
CA LEU A 78 -20.58 36.04 -20.02
C LEU A 78 -19.75 37.34 -20.03
N SER A 79 -20.32 38.49 -19.64
CA SER A 79 -19.51 39.69 -19.41
C SER A 79 -18.56 39.48 -18.22
N PRO A 80 -17.52 40.33 -18.01
CA PRO A 80 -16.61 40.19 -16.87
C PRO A 80 -17.30 40.16 -15.50
N ALA A 81 -18.40 40.92 -15.35
CA ALA A 81 -19.22 40.94 -14.13
C ALA A 81 -20.54 40.16 -14.29
N GLY A 82 -20.70 39.41 -15.40
CA GLY A 82 -21.92 38.70 -15.73
C GLY A 82 -22.18 37.51 -14.81
N PRO A 83 -23.46 37.12 -14.62
CA PRO A 83 -23.83 36.05 -13.70
C PRO A 83 -23.20 34.68 -14.07
N GLN A 84 -22.97 34.38 -15.36
CA GLN A 84 -22.35 33.11 -15.74
C GLN A 84 -20.85 33.11 -15.53
N THR A 85 -20.17 34.23 -15.76
CA THR A 85 -18.74 34.39 -15.42
C THR A 85 -18.51 34.21 -13.92
N GLN A 86 -19.36 34.83 -13.09
CA GLN A 86 -19.30 34.65 -11.64
C GLN A 86 -19.53 33.20 -11.21
N ARG A 87 -20.49 32.50 -11.84
CA ARG A 87 -20.73 31.07 -11.59
C ARG A 87 -19.54 30.21 -12.03
N LEU A 88 -18.94 30.47 -13.19
CA LEU A 88 -17.75 29.76 -13.65
C LEU A 88 -16.57 29.98 -12.72
N ALA A 89 -16.37 31.21 -12.23
CA ALA A 89 -15.34 31.52 -11.24
C ALA A 89 -15.59 30.77 -9.92
N LEU A 90 -16.83 30.75 -9.43
CA LEU A 90 -17.20 29.99 -8.24
C LEU A 90 -17.00 28.48 -8.43
N VAL A 91 -17.41 27.93 -9.58
CA VAL A 91 -17.19 26.53 -9.93
C VAL A 91 -15.69 26.21 -10.01
N ALA A 92 -14.88 27.11 -10.57
CA ALA A 92 -13.43 26.92 -10.59
C ALA A 92 -12.83 26.91 -9.17
N ALA A 93 -13.30 27.80 -8.29
CA ALA A 93 -12.89 27.79 -6.88
C ALA A 93 -13.33 26.51 -6.15
N LEU A 94 -14.56 26.05 -6.38
CA LEU A 94 -15.08 24.80 -5.81
C LEU A 94 -14.32 23.58 -6.33
N ASN A 95 -14.01 23.52 -7.63
CA ASN A 95 -13.18 22.46 -8.20
C ASN A 95 -11.78 22.44 -7.56
N ALA A 96 -11.20 23.60 -7.27
CA ALA A 96 -9.92 23.67 -6.58
C ALA A 96 -10.02 23.13 -5.14
N THR A 97 -11.10 23.44 -4.41
CA THR A 97 -11.33 22.89 -3.07
C THR A 97 -11.57 21.38 -3.11
N ASP A 98 -12.37 20.90 -4.07
CA ASP A 98 -12.66 19.47 -4.24
C ASP A 98 -11.39 18.66 -4.56
N ASN A 99 -10.52 19.21 -5.41
CA ASN A 99 -9.22 18.60 -5.70
C ASN A 99 -8.33 18.51 -4.46
N ASN A 100 -8.33 19.53 -3.60
CA ASN A 100 -7.59 19.49 -2.34
C ASN A 100 -8.17 18.43 -1.39
N TYR A 101 -9.50 18.35 -1.25
CA TYR A 101 -10.13 17.30 -0.45
C TYR A 101 -9.82 15.90 -0.97
N LYS A 102 -9.82 15.72 -2.30
CA LYS A 102 -9.44 14.47 -2.94
C LYS A 102 -7.99 14.09 -2.60
N LEU A 103 -7.04 15.02 -2.73
CA LEU A 103 -5.64 14.79 -2.37
C LEU A 103 -5.48 14.40 -0.90
N GLN A 104 -6.18 15.06 0.02
CA GLN A 104 -6.18 14.71 1.43
C GLN A 104 -6.74 13.31 1.67
N SER A 105 -7.87 12.98 1.03
CA SER A 105 -8.48 11.65 1.12
C SER A 105 -7.56 10.55 0.58
N ASP A 106 -6.94 10.77 -0.57
CA ASP A 106 -5.96 9.85 -1.17
C ASP A 106 -4.74 9.67 -0.26
N THR A 107 -4.26 10.77 0.35
CA THR A 107 -3.14 10.72 1.31
C THR A 107 -3.50 9.89 2.54
N VAL A 108 -4.65 10.15 3.17
CA VAL A 108 -5.12 9.40 4.33
C VAL A 108 -5.28 7.92 3.99
N ARG A 109 -5.87 7.61 2.83
CA ARG A 109 -6.03 6.23 2.36
C ARG A 109 -4.68 5.54 2.19
N ASN A 110 -3.73 6.17 1.50
CA ASN A 110 -2.42 5.59 1.24
C ASN A 110 -1.63 5.38 2.53
N THR A 111 -1.68 6.35 3.45
CA THR A 111 -1.08 6.21 4.79
C THR A 111 -1.73 5.08 5.58
N ALA A 112 -3.06 4.99 5.60
CA ALA A 112 -3.76 3.92 6.29
C ALA A 112 -3.43 2.53 5.71
N LEU A 113 -3.36 2.40 4.39
CA LEU A 113 -2.94 1.15 3.74
C LEU A 113 -1.50 0.78 4.09
N SER A 114 -0.59 1.77 4.13
CA SER A 114 0.79 1.55 4.54
C SER A 114 0.89 1.12 6.01
N GLU A 115 0.13 1.75 6.90
CA GLU A 115 0.08 1.39 8.33
C GLU A 115 -0.48 0.00 8.54
N ILE A 116 -1.58 -0.34 7.85
CA ILE A 116 -2.15 -1.68 7.87
C ILE A 116 -1.11 -2.69 7.38
N ALA A 117 -0.41 -2.42 6.27
CA ALA A 117 0.63 -3.31 5.76
C ALA A 117 1.79 -3.47 6.77
N ASN A 118 2.24 -2.40 7.41
CA ASN A 118 3.32 -2.43 8.41
C ASN A 118 2.95 -3.21 9.68
N GLN A 119 1.67 -3.24 10.04
CA GLN A 119 1.20 -3.92 11.25
C GLN A 119 0.62 -5.31 10.97
N SER A 120 0.25 -5.60 9.73
CA SER A 120 -0.43 -6.85 9.39
C SER A 120 0.51 -8.04 9.49
N ALA A 121 -0.02 -9.15 10.03
CA ALA A 121 0.63 -10.45 9.97
C ALA A 121 0.53 -11.13 8.59
N LEU A 122 -0.32 -10.62 7.69
CA LEU A 122 -0.53 -11.23 6.37
C LEU A 122 0.69 -11.11 5.45
N VAL A 123 1.56 -10.13 5.72
CA VAL A 123 2.77 -9.88 4.93
C VAL A 123 4.04 -10.41 5.61
N THR A 124 3.93 -11.07 6.77
CA THR A 124 5.10 -11.54 7.52
C THR A 124 5.93 -12.54 6.72
N ASP A 125 5.28 -13.45 5.99
CA ASP A 125 5.98 -14.39 5.11
C ASP A 125 6.73 -13.70 3.98
N ALA A 126 6.32 -12.50 3.58
CA ALA A 126 7.00 -11.71 2.56
C ALA A 126 8.06 -10.76 3.16
N ASP A 127 8.27 -10.76 4.48
CA ASP A 127 9.28 -9.89 5.11
C ASP A 127 10.68 -10.32 4.64
N PRO A 128 11.46 -9.41 4.00
CA PRO A 128 12.80 -9.73 3.52
C PRO A 128 13.73 -10.23 4.61
N LEU A 129 13.68 -9.65 5.82
CA LEU A 129 14.59 -10.04 6.91
C LEU A 129 14.22 -11.39 7.50
N TRP A 130 12.92 -11.72 7.51
CA TRP A 130 12.45 -13.06 7.85
C TRP A 130 13.00 -14.09 6.88
N GLN A 131 12.79 -13.90 5.57
CA GLN A 131 13.22 -14.84 4.54
C GLN A 131 14.75 -14.99 4.46
N LEU A 132 15.50 -13.90 4.60
CA LEU A 132 16.96 -13.90 4.43
C LEU A 132 17.73 -14.40 5.65
N TYR A 133 17.16 -14.36 6.85
CA TYR A 133 17.90 -14.64 8.07
C TYR A 133 17.10 -15.44 9.10
N TYR A 134 16.00 -14.89 9.61
CA TYR A 134 15.34 -15.49 10.78
C TYR A 134 14.70 -16.84 10.49
N LYS A 135 14.15 -17.03 9.29
CA LYS A 135 13.53 -18.28 8.88
C LYS A 135 14.51 -19.46 8.95
N SER A 136 15.74 -19.30 8.46
CA SER A 136 16.76 -20.35 8.50
C SER A 136 17.33 -20.54 9.91
N GLU A 137 17.55 -19.46 10.65
CA GLU A 137 18.13 -19.52 12.00
C GLU A 137 17.17 -20.12 13.03
N LEU A 138 15.86 -19.95 12.84
CA LEU A 138 14.80 -20.50 13.71
C LEU A 138 14.23 -21.83 13.19
N ASP A 139 14.65 -22.30 12.01
CA ASP A 139 14.21 -23.58 11.44
C ASP A 139 14.37 -24.77 12.40
N PRO A 140 15.48 -24.90 13.16
CA PRO A 140 15.63 -25.99 14.14
C PRO A 140 14.63 -25.95 15.29
N VAL A 141 13.92 -24.84 15.49
CA VAL A 141 12.84 -24.71 16.48
C VAL A 141 11.49 -24.92 15.81
N ILE A 142 11.25 -24.29 14.66
CA ILE A 142 9.96 -24.32 13.96
C ILE A 142 9.68 -25.73 13.43
N ASN A 143 10.69 -26.38 12.86
CA ASN A 143 10.60 -27.68 12.20
C ASN A 143 11.38 -28.76 12.96
N HIS A 144 11.37 -28.70 14.30
CA HIS A 144 12.05 -29.69 15.10
C HIS A 144 11.36 -31.06 15.04
N SER A 145 12.16 -32.13 15.07
CA SER A 145 11.69 -33.50 15.13
C SER A 145 12.59 -34.32 16.06
N GLN A 146 12.08 -35.44 16.58
CA GLN A 146 12.86 -36.32 17.44
C GLN A 146 14.15 -36.79 16.75
N ALA A 147 14.07 -37.16 15.47
CA ALA A 147 15.22 -37.59 14.70
C ALA A 147 16.24 -36.46 14.50
N GLY A 148 15.78 -35.22 14.29
CA GLY A 148 16.65 -34.05 14.15
C GLY A 148 17.36 -33.69 15.46
N ILE A 149 16.64 -33.69 16.59
CA ILE A 149 17.19 -33.35 17.91
C ILE A 149 18.25 -34.36 18.36
N LEU A 150 18.01 -35.63 18.09
CA LEU A 150 18.87 -36.75 18.52
C LEU A 150 19.93 -37.13 17.48
N ALA A 151 20.01 -36.39 16.37
CA ALA A 151 20.95 -36.66 15.29
C ALA A 151 22.41 -36.60 15.80
N GLY A 152 23.23 -37.58 15.42
CA GLY A 152 24.65 -37.63 15.75
C GLY A 152 24.98 -38.22 17.13
N LEU A 153 23.99 -38.61 17.93
CA LEU A 153 24.20 -39.29 19.22
C LEU A 153 24.29 -40.81 19.06
N SER A 154 25.07 -41.47 19.93
CA SER A 154 25.14 -42.93 19.96
C SER A 154 23.83 -43.51 20.51
N PRO A 155 23.40 -44.72 20.09
CA PRO A 155 22.13 -45.30 20.53
C PRO A 155 22.00 -45.42 22.06
N ALA A 156 23.12 -45.64 22.75
CA ALA A 156 23.13 -45.77 24.19
C ALA A 156 22.96 -44.42 24.92
N VAL A 157 23.62 -43.34 24.43
CA VAL A 157 23.34 -41.98 24.92
C VAL A 157 21.90 -41.59 24.64
N THR A 158 21.37 -41.94 23.47
CA THR A 158 19.98 -41.65 23.10
C THR A 158 18.99 -42.27 24.08
N GLN A 159 19.19 -43.55 24.44
CA GLN A 159 18.32 -44.22 25.41
C GLN A 159 18.40 -43.55 26.79
N GLU A 160 19.62 -43.25 27.26
CA GLU A 160 19.83 -42.56 28.54
C GLU A 160 19.09 -41.22 28.60
N LEU A 161 19.22 -40.39 27.56
CA LEU A 161 18.54 -39.08 27.48
C LEU A 161 17.02 -39.18 27.45
N LEU A 162 16.48 -40.27 26.88
CA LEU A 162 15.04 -40.55 26.87
C LEU A 162 14.56 -40.99 28.26
N THR A 163 15.29 -41.87 28.94
CA THR A 163 14.95 -42.33 30.30
C THR A 163 15.10 -41.24 31.35
N ASP A 164 16.12 -40.39 31.25
CA ASP A 164 16.38 -39.30 32.19
C ASP A 164 15.40 -38.12 32.05
N GLY A 165 14.54 -38.14 31.02
CA GLY A 165 13.59 -37.06 30.74
C GLY A 165 14.23 -35.78 30.18
N LEU A 166 15.54 -35.77 29.92
CA LEU A 166 16.27 -34.65 29.34
C LEU A 166 15.76 -34.30 27.94
N TYR A 167 15.48 -35.31 27.12
CA TYR A 167 14.86 -35.11 25.81
C TYR A 167 13.49 -34.45 25.93
N THR A 168 12.63 -34.94 26.83
CA THR A 168 11.28 -34.40 27.05
C THR A 168 11.33 -32.94 27.48
N TRP A 169 12.24 -32.60 28.42
CA TRP A 169 12.45 -31.22 28.83
C TRP A 169 12.87 -30.34 27.65
N TYR A 170 13.86 -30.76 26.87
CA TYR A 170 14.38 -29.97 25.76
C TYR A 170 13.32 -29.77 24.67
N LYS A 171 12.58 -30.83 24.34
CA LYS A 171 11.46 -30.77 23.40
C LYS A 171 10.40 -29.78 23.87
N ASN A 172 9.97 -29.86 25.13
CA ASN A 172 8.95 -28.95 25.66
C ASN A 172 9.39 -27.48 25.59
N GLU A 173 10.67 -27.20 25.85
CA GLU A 173 11.20 -25.83 25.74
C GLU A 173 11.22 -25.36 24.27
N LEU A 174 11.54 -26.25 23.31
CA LEU A 174 11.43 -25.94 21.88
C LEU A 174 9.98 -25.71 21.45
N ASP A 175 9.03 -26.52 21.93
CA ASP A 175 7.60 -26.36 21.67
C ASP A 175 7.09 -24.99 22.19
N MET A 176 7.48 -24.60 23.40
CA MET A 176 7.15 -23.29 23.96
C MET A 176 7.75 -22.14 23.14
N LEU A 177 9.00 -22.28 22.68
CA LEU A 177 9.65 -21.27 21.87
C LEU A 177 8.99 -21.15 20.49
N LYS A 178 8.62 -22.29 19.89
CA LYS A 178 7.85 -22.35 18.64
C LYS A 178 6.52 -21.62 18.76
N GLU A 179 5.74 -21.90 19.81
CA GLU A 179 4.46 -21.23 20.03
C GLU A 179 4.60 -19.70 20.12
N ARG A 180 5.65 -19.21 20.80
CA ARG A 180 5.94 -17.77 20.87
C ARG A 180 6.35 -17.17 19.53
N ILE A 181 7.15 -17.89 18.74
CA ILE A 181 7.54 -17.47 17.39
C ILE A 181 6.31 -17.42 16.50
N ASP A 182 5.47 -18.45 16.51
CA ASP A 182 4.25 -18.53 15.73
C ASP A 182 3.29 -17.40 16.13
N ALA A 183 3.10 -17.16 17.43
CA ALA A 183 2.29 -16.05 17.93
C ALA A 183 2.81 -14.69 17.44
N ALA A 184 4.13 -14.46 17.49
CA ALA A 184 4.73 -13.23 16.96
C ALA A 184 4.58 -13.11 15.44
N HIS A 185 4.60 -14.23 14.72
CA HIS A 185 4.50 -14.28 13.27
C HIS A 185 3.06 -14.07 12.76
N THR A 186 2.05 -14.53 13.50
CA THR A 186 0.63 -14.48 13.09
C THR A 186 -0.15 -13.32 13.69
N THR A 187 0.38 -12.63 14.70
CA THR A 187 -0.33 -11.52 15.37
C THR A 187 -0.06 -10.19 14.67
N ASN A 188 -1.10 -9.36 14.55
CA ASN A 188 -0.95 -7.99 14.08
C ASN A 188 -0.13 -7.18 15.09
N MET A 189 1.04 -6.73 14.66
CA MET A 189 1.98 -5.92 15.43
C MET A 189 2.89 -5.20 14.46
N ASP A 190 3.45 -4.07 14.90
CA ASP A 190 4.43 -3.33 14.12
C ASP A 190 5.61 -4.24 13.69
N ARG A 191 6.01 -4.09 12.43
CA ARG A 191 7.12 -4.84 11.82
C ARG A 191 8.40 -4.79 12.67
N GLY A 192 8.78 -3.63 13.18
CA GLY A 192 9.97 -3.47 14.00
C GLY A 192 9.88 -4.27 15.29
N SER A 193 8.72 -4.24 15.94
CA SER A 193 8.45 -5.03 17.15
C SER A 193 8.53 -6.54 16.89
N ARG A 194 8.03 -6.99 15.74
CA ARG A 194 8.11 -8.40 15.31
C ARG A 194 9.55 -8.86 15.10
N ILE A 195 10.37 -8.05 14.43
CA ILE A 195 11.79 -8.34 14.21
C ILE A 195 12.54 -8.45 15.53
N LEU A 196 12.27 -7.54 16.48
CA LEU A 196 12.86 -7.59 17.82
C LEU A 196 12.43 -8.86 18.58
N ALA A 197 11.19 -9.29 18.43
CA ALA A 197 10.71 -10.54 19.00
C ALA A 197 11.48 -11.75 18.42
N TYR A 198 11.64 -11.85 17.11
CA TYR A 198 12.45 -12.90 16.48
C TYR A 198 13.89 -12.92 16.98
N HIS A 199 14.51 -11.74 17.09
CA HIS A 199 15.86 -11.62 17.61
C HIS A 199 15.97 -12.16 19.05
N ARG A 200 15.01 -11.79 19.90
CA ARG A 200 14.95 -12.26 21.28
C ARG A 200 14.79 -13.79 21.34
N TYR A 201 13.85 -14.35 20.58
CA TYR A 201 13.64 -15.79 20.55
C TYR A 201 14.84 -16.56 20.01
N LEU A 202 15.56 -16.00 19.04
CA LEU A 202 16.81 -16.57 18.54
C LEU A 202 17.90 -16.62 19.62
N ILE A 203 18.03 -15.57 20.43
CA ILE A 203 18.96 -15.57 21.57
C ILE A 203 18.56 -16.61 22.62
N GLU A 204 17.27 -16.71 22.92
CA GLU A 204 16.72 -17.73 23.83
C GLU A 204 17.02 -19.15 23.31
N TYR A 205 16.79 -19.41 22.02
CA TYR A 205 17.15 -20.67 21.37
C TYR A 205 18.64 -20.99 21.47
N ARG A 206 19.53 -20.02 21.16
CA ARG A 206 20.98 -20.25 21.23
C ARG A 206 21.44 -20.64 22.63
N LYS A 207 20.85 -20.03 23.67
CA LYS A 207 21.11 -20.42 25.06
C LYS A 207 20.64 -21.84 25.34
N LEU A 208 19.42 -22.18 24.92
CA LEU A 208 18.84 -23.50 25.08
C LEU A 208 19.66 -24.59 24.35
N ALA A 209 20.06 -24.34 23.12
CA ALA A 209 20.92 -25.22 22.33
C ALA A 209 22.30 -25.41 23.00
N GLY A 210 22.86 -24.36 23.59
CA GLY A 210 24.10 -24.46 24.38
C GLY A 210 23.94 -25.39 25.60
N VAL A 211 22.84 -25.26 26.35
CA VAL A 211 22.55 -26.15 27.49
C VAL A 211 22.38 -27.60 27.03
N TRP A 212 21.69 -27.83 25.91
CA TRP A 212 21.54 -29.16 25.33
C TRP A 212 22.88 -29.79 24.92
N ALA A 213 23.73 -29.04 24.22
CA ALA A 213 25.07 -29.51 23.83
C ALA A 213 25.93 -29.89 25.04
N ILE A 214 25.87 -29.10 26.11
CA ILE A 214 26.59 -29.41 27.36
C ILE A 214 26.04 -30.70 27.98
N ARG A 215 24.72 -30.84 28.12
CA ARG A 215 24.10 -32.01 28.76
C ARG A 215 24.33 -33.30 27.96
N THR A 216 24.21 -33.24 26.64
CA THR A 216 24.47 -34.39 25.75
C THR A 216 25.93 -34.82 25.75
N SER A 217 26.87 -33.86 25.71
CA SER A 217 28.31 -34.17 25.81
C SER A 217 28.69 -34.75 27.18
N ALA A 218 28.07 -34.27 28.26
CA ALA A 218 28.25 -34.81 29.60
C ALA A 218 27.72 -36.25 29.69
N ALA A 219 26.53 -36.53 29.16
CA ALA A 219 25.97 -37.90 29.10
C ALA A 219 26.89 -38.84 28.32
N ALA A 220 27.35 -38.42 27.13
CA ALA A 220 28.29 -39.20 26.32
C ALA A 220 29.61 -39.51 27.07
N LYS A 221 30.15 -38.53 27.79
CA LYS A 221 31.37 -38.71 28.59
C LYS A 221 31.15 -39.66 29.78
N THR A 222 30.04 -39.53 30.50
CA THR A 222 29.67 -40.43 31.60
C THR A 222 29.51 -41.86 31.11
N GLN A 223 28.89 -42.03 29.94
CA GLN A 223 28.73 -43.33 29.33
C GLN A 223 30.09 -43.97 28.96
N GLN A 224 31.00 -43.18 28.38
CA GLN A 224 32.36 -43.64 28.06
C GLN A 224 33.16 -44.00 29.32
N MET A 225 33.03 -43.21 30.39
CA MET A 225 33.67 -43.50 31.68
C MET A 225 33.11 -44.80 32.30
N THR A 226 31.79 -44.99 32.24
CA THR A 226 31.13 -46.20 32.72
C THR A 226 31.59 -47.43 31.93
N ALA A 227 31.66 -47.34 30.60
CA ALA A 227 32.18 -48.41 29.75
C ALA A 227 33.64 -48.75 30.10
N ASN A 228 34.51 -47.74 30.22
CA ASN A 228 35.91 -47.93 30.61
C ASN A 228 36.02 -48.59 32.00
N GLN A 229 35.20 -48.18 32.97
CA GLN A 229 35.19 -48.80 34.30
C GLN A 229 34.73 -50.26 34.25
N GLN A 230 33.74 -50.60 33.42
CA GLN A 230 33.31 -51.98 33.21
C GLN A 230 34.41 -52.83 32.55
N HIS A 231 35.13 -52.29 31.57
CA HIS A 231 36.30 -52.96 30.95
C HIS A 231 37.41 -53.24 31.98
N LEU A 232 37.66 -52.32 32.91
CA LEU A 232 38.62 -52.52 34.00
C LEU A 232 38.14 -53.59 35.00
N LYS A 233 36.86 -53.58 35.38
CA LYS A 233 36.28 -54.55 36.31
C LYS A 233 36.20 -55.98 35.75
N THR A 234 35.98 -56.12 34.45
CA THR A 234 35.88 -57.41 33.76
C THR A 234 37.24 -58.01 33.37
N GLY A 235 38.35 -57.31 33.66
CA GLY A 235 39.70 -57.77 33.31
C GLY A 235 39.97 -57.83 31.81
N ALA A 236 39.10 -57.24 30.98
CA ALA A 236 39.22 -57.22 29.52
C ALA A 236 40.34 -56.30 29.01
N VAL A 237 40.96 -55.52 29.90
CA VAL A 237 42.18 -54.77 29.60
C VAL A 237 43.37 -55.70 29.83
N THR A 238 43.93 -56.24 28.75
CA THR A 238 45.27 -56.83 28.80
C THR A 238 46.25 -55.73 29.14
N LEU A 239 46.70 -55.67 30.40
CA LEU A 239 47.89 -54.91 30.76
C LEU A 239 49.03 -55.47 29.91
N SER A 240 49.46 -54.70 28.90
CA SER A 240 50.66 -55.03 28.15
C SER A 240 51.81 -55.07 29.16
N ALA A 241 52.25 -56.28 29.53
CA ALA A 241 53.42 -56.59 30.35
C ALA A 241 53.95 -55.39 31.15
N TRP A 242 53.24 -55.01 32.22
CA TRP A 242 53.78 -54.04 33.16
C TRP A 242 55.10 -54.60 33.70
N THR A 243 56.20 -53.85 33.52
CA THR A 243 57.53 -54.20 34.01
C THR A 243 58.08 -53.02 34.78
N PRO A 244 58.87 -53.21 35.85
CA PRO A 244 59.45 -52.10 36.62
C PRO A 244 60.19 -51.05 35.77
N GLN A 245 60.68 -51.45 34.60
CA GLN A 245 61.37 -50.62 33.62
C GLN A 245 60.45 -49.59 32.95
N THR A 246 59.15 -49.87 32.79
CA THR A 246 58.20 -48.88 32.25
C THR A 246 58.00 -47.72 33.20
N ASP A 247 57.96 -47.98 34.52
CA ASP A 247 57.76 -46.95 35.53
C ASP A 247 58.99 -46.04 35.67
N ILE A 248 60.19 -46.62 35.58
CA ILE A 248 61.46 -45.85 35.54
C ILE A 248 61.51 -44.97 34.28
N ALA A 249 61.08 -45.48 33.11
CA ALA A 249 61.06 -44.70 31.88
C ALA A 249 60.06 -43.54 31.91
N ILE A 250 58.90 -43.73 32.56
CA ILE A 250 57.90 -42.68 32.76
C ILE A 250 58.43 -41.62 33.74
N ALA A 251 59.00 -42.04 34.88
CA ALA A 251 59.59 -41.13 35.86
C ALA A 251 60.69 -40.24 35.25
N ASN A 252 61.59 -40.84 34.44
CA ASN A 252 62.63 -40.08 33.75
C ASN A 252 62.06 -39.10 32.71
N ARG A 253 60.98 -39.44 31.99
CA ARG A 253 60.31 -38.51 31.06
C ARG A 253 59.68 -37.31 31.74
N VAL A 254 59.07 -37.52 32.92
CA VAL A 254 58.48 -36.44 33.72
C VAL A 254 59.57 -35.54 34.29
N LEU A 255 60.66 -36.11 34.81
CA LEU A 255 61.79 -35.35 35.31
C LEU A 255 62.48 -34.49 34.23
N LEU A 256 62.50 -34.94 32.97
CA LEU A 256 63.03 -34.17 31.84
C LEU A 256 62.14 -32.98 31.40
N HIS A 257 60.87 -32.96 31.78
CA HIS A 257 59.94 -31.84 31.45
C HIS A 257 59.78 -30.83 32.60
N VAL A 258 60.48 -31.04 33.71
CA VAL A 258 60.42 -30.19 34.93
C VAL A 258 61.69 -29.33 35.09
N GLN A 259 62.64 -29.41 34.15
CA GLN A 259 63.77 -28.47 34.01
C GLN A 259 63.49 -27.46 32.90
#